data_AF-A0AAW1IKP2-F1
#
_entry.id   AF-A0AAW1IKP2-F1
#
_cell.length_a   1.000
_cell.length_b   1.000
_cell.length_c   1.000
_cell.angle_alpha   90.00
_cell.angle_beta   90.00
_cell.angle_gamma   90.00
#
_symmetry.space_group_name_H-M   'P 1'
#
loop_
_entity.id
_entity.type
_entity.pdbx_description
1 polymer ?
#
loop_
_entity_poly.entity_id
_entity_poly.type
_entity_poly.pdbx_seq_one_letter_code
_entity_poly.pdbx_strand_id
1 'polypeptide(L)'
;MESEVHFLESRFLNLHELLIHEIFWVDAVDSLQAATSYIEGCKVVGLDSEWKPNYIKGSKPNKVSIMQIASEKVAFVFDLIKLYDEVPEVLNNCLARIFQSPSLL
;
A
#
# COMPACT_ATOMS: atom_id res chain seq x y z
N MET A 1 -42.84 -8.51 12.00
CA MET A 1 -41.40 -8.69 12.26
C MET A 1 -40.70 -8.63 10.91
N GLU A 2 -40.73 -7.43 10.31
CA GLU A 2 -40.22 -7.14 8.97
C GLU A 2 -39.87 -5.65 8.98
N SER A 3 -38.72 -5.28 9.57
CA SER A 3 -38.29 -3.87 9.54
C SER A 3 -36.79 -3.64 9.81
N GLU A 4 -35.93 -4.67 9.88
CA GLU A 4 -34.53 -4.47 10.31
C GLU A 4 -33.43 -4.88 9.31
N VAL A 5 -33.76 -5.35 8.10
CA VAL A 5 -32.71 -5.82 7.16
C VAL A 5 -32.31 -4.78 6.10
N HIS A 6 -32.96 -3.62 6.06
CA HIS A 6 -32.75 -2.63 4.98
C HIS A 6 -31.67 -1.56 5.27
N PHE A 7 -30.87 -1.69 6.33
CA PHE A 7 -30.06 -0.59 6.86
C PHE A 7 -28.57 -0.58 6.48
N LEU A 8 -28.06 -1.46 5.62
CA LEU A 8 -26.62 -1.52 5.32
C LEU A 8 -26.30 -1.78 3.84
N GLU A 9 -26.89 -1.02 2.91
CA GLU A 9 -26.15 -0.66 1.69
C GLU A 9 -25.08 0.35 2.09
N SER A 10 -24.05 -0.17 2.75
CA SER A 10 -22.93 0.61 3.24
C SER A 10 -22.13 1.16 2.06
N ARG A 11 -21.87 2.47 2.08
CA ARG A 11 -21.18 3.27 1.07
C ARG A 11 -19.67 2.96 0.95
N PHE A 12 -19.29 1.70 1.04
CA PHE A 12 -17.92 1.26 0.82
C PHE A 12 -17.75 0.92 -0.66
N LEU A 13 -16.58 1.26 -1.22
CA LEU A 13 -16.23 0.85 -2.57
C LEU A 13 -16.09 -0.67 -2.60
N ASN A 14 -16.82 -1.33 -3.50
CA ASN A 14 -16.66 -2.76 -3.71
C ASN A 14 -15.44 -2.98 -4.62
N LEU A 15 -14.54 -3.89 -4.24
CA LEU A 15 -13.33 -4.17 -5.04
C LEU A 15 -13.65 -4.62 -6.47
N HIS A 16 -14.75 -5.37 -6.66
CA HIS A 16 -15.20 -5.78 -7.98
C HIS A 16 -15.58 -4.59 -8.88
N GLU A 17 -16.06 -3.48 -8.32
CA GLU A 17 -16.35 -2.26 -9.08
C GLU A 17 -15.07 -1.53 -9.51
N LEU A 18 -13.97 -1.76 -8.79
CA LEU A 18 -12.66 -1.15 -9.06
C LEU A 18 -11.74 -2.03 -9.92
N LEU A 19 -12.20 -3.22 -10.35
CA LEU A 19 -11.42 -4.25 -11.05
C LEU A 19 -10.17 -4.75 -10.30
N ILE A 20 -10.03 -4.35 -9.03
CA ILE A 20 -9.02 -4.87 -8.11
C ILE A 20 -9.53 -6.17 -7.53
N HIS A 21 -8.72 -7.22 -7.59
CA HIS A 21 -9.06 -8.53 -7.06
C HIS A 21 -8.71 -8.64 -5.58
N GLU A 22 -7.61 -8.01 -5.16
CA GLU A 22 -7.07 -8.22 -3.82
C GLU A 22 -6.26 -7.00 -3.34
N ILE A 23 -6.29 -6.79 -2.02
CA ILE A 23 -5.46 -5.81 -1.32
C ILE A 23 -4.61 -6.55 -0.29
N PHE A 24 -3.30 -6.44 -0.39
CA PHE A 24 -2.36 -7.04 0.54
C PHE A 24 -1.81 -6.00 1.52
N TRP A 25 -1.87 -6.33 2.81
CA TRP A 25 -1.14 -5.60 3.84
C TRP A 25 0.29 -6.13 3.89
N VAL A 26 1.26 -5.22 3.81
CA VAL A 26 2.69 -5.54 3.73
C VAL A 26 3.39 -4.97 4.95
N ASP A 27 3.66 -5.82 5.93
CA ASP A 27 4.20 -5.44 7.23
C ASP A 27 5.24 -6.43 7.80
N ALA A 28 5.64 -7.41 6.99
CA ALA A 28 6.66 -8.40 7.32
C ALA A 28 7.55 -8.72 6.11
N VAL A 29 8.73 -9.30 6.34
CA VAL A 29 9.73 -9.62 5.30
C VAL A 29 9.13 -10.43 4.15
N ASP A 30 8.42 -11.52 4.47
CA ASP A 30 7.89 -12.43 3.45
C ASP A 30 6.87 -11.70 2.55
N SER A 31 5.97 -10.92 3.15
CA SER A 31 4.99 -10.11 2.43
C SER A 31 5.64 -9.01 1.58
N LEU A 32 6.71 -8.40 2.08
CA LEU A 32 7.48 -7.37 1.38
C LEU A 32 8.20 -7.94 0.17
N GLN A 33 8.84 -9.10 0.31
CA GLN A 33 9.51 -9.79 -0.79
C GLN A 33 8.50 -10.26 -1.84
N ALA A 34 7.37 -10.83 -1.42
CA ALA A 34 6.30 -11.24 -2.33
C ALA A 34 5.72 -10.06 -3.12
N ALA A 35 5.41 -8.95 -2.44
CA ALA A 35 4.96 -7.72 -3.09
C ALA A 35 6.00 -7.18 -4.08
N THR A 36 7.27 -7.14 -3.68
CA THR A 36 8.38 -6.70 -4.55
C THR A 36 8.45 -7.50 -5.84
N SER A 37 8.47 -8.84 -5.74
CA SER A 37 8.53 -9.73 -6.90
C SER A 37 7.32 -9.60 -7.82
N TYR A 38 6.13 -9.37 -7.27
CA TYR A 38 4.93 -9.11 -8.08
C TYR A 38 5.02 -7.77 -8.82
N ILE A 39 5.42 -6.70 -8.12
CA ILE A 39 5.51 -5.35 -8.68
C ILE A 39 6.57 -5.27 -9.79
N GLU A 40 7.71 -5.95 -9.64
CA GLU A 40 8.74 -6.01 -10.69
C GLU A 40 8.24 -6.62 -12.01
N GLY A 41 7.25 -7.52 -11.95
CA GLY A 41 6.59 -8.09 -13.11
C GLY A 41 5.55 -7.17 -13.76
N CYS A 42 5.20 -6.06 -13.12
CA CYS A 42 4.23 -5.09 -13.62
C CYS A 42 4.89 -4.10 -14.58
N LYS A 43 4.14 -3.64 -15.58
CA LYS A 43 4.59 -2.62 -16.54
C LYS A 43 4.38 -1.20 -16.03
N VAL A 44 3.28 -0.98 -15.32
CA VAL A 44 2.85 0.30 -14.77
C VAL A 44 2.22 0.02 -13.41
N VAL A 45 2.49 0.89 -12.44
CA VAL A 45 1.80 0.88 -11.15
C VAL A 45 1.42 2.30 -10.74
N GLY A 46 0.31 2.44 -10.03
CA GLY A 46 0.00 3.65 -9.28
C GLY A 46 0.73 3.64 -7.94
N LEU A 47 1.20 4.80 -7.50
CA LEU A 47 1.82 5.00 -6.19
C LEU A 47 1.15 6.16 -5.46
N ASP A 48 0.89 5.94 -4.19
CA ASP A 48 0.47 7.00 -3.26
C ASP A 48 1.11 6.78 -1.89
N SER A 49 1.14 7.81 -1.05
CA SER A 49 1.71 7.70 0.29
C SER A 49 1.05 8.63 1.28
N GLU A 50 0.94 8.17 2.52
CA GLU A 50 0.33 8.90 3.63
C GLU A 50 1.35 9.19 4.72
N TRP A 51 1.38 10.43 5.21
CA TRP A 51 2.31 10.87 6.25
C TRP A 51 1.64 10.89 7.62
N LYS A 52 2.44 10.68 8.68
CA LYS A 52 1.96 10.99 10.03
C LYS A 52 1.48 12.44 10.10
N PRO A 53 0.35 12.74 10.76
CA PRO A 53 -0.15 14.11 10.86
C PRO A 53 0.75 14.98 11.74
N ASN A 54 0.96 16.24 11.31
CA ASN A 54 1.62 17.26 12.12
C ASN A 54 0.57 18.25 12.64
N TYR A 55 0.43 18.35 13.97
CA TYR A 55 -0.51 19.28 14.60
C TYR A 55 0.09 20.68 14.84
N ILE A 56 1.38 20.86 14.56
CA ILE A 56 2.09 22.13 14.74
C ILE A 56 2.55 22.65 13.37
N LYS A 57 2.02 23.80 12.97
CA LYS A 57 2.41 24.44 11.70
C LYS A 57 3.89 24.83 11.74
N GLY A 58 4.66 24.41 10.72
CA GLY A 58 6.10 24.71 10.61
C GLY A 58 7.03 23.74 11.33
N SER A 59 6.51 22.61 11.86
CA SER A 59 7.36 21.53 12.38
C SER A 59 8.10 20.80 11.26
N LYS A 60 9.11 19.98 11.63
CA LYS A 60 9.83 19.13 10.67
C LYS A 60 8.84 18.23 9.90
N PRO A 61 9.12 17.94 8.60
CA PRO A 61 8.34 16.97 7.83
C PRO A 61 8.26 15.64 8.58
N ASN A 62 7.07 15.04 8.61
CA ASN A 62 6.87 13.75 9.25
C ASN A 62 7.37 12.61 8.38
N LYS A 63 7.67 11.47 9.02
CA LYS A 63 7.94 10.22 8.31
C LYS A 63 6.70 9.82 7.51
N VAL A 64 6.91 9.28 6.31
CA VAL A 64 5.88 8.53 5.60
C VAL A 64 5.47 7.37 6.49
N SER A 65 4.17 7.16 6.62
CA SER A 65 3.59 6.14 7.49
C SER A 65 3.13 4.92 6.72
N ILE A 66 2.41 5.17 5.64
CA ILE A 66 1.88 4.15 4.74
C ILE A 66 2.27 4.52 3.33
N MET A 67 2.55 3.52 2.51
CA MET A 67 2.67 3.67 1.07
C MET A 67 1.76 2.66 0.39
N GLN A 68 1.08 3.09 -0.66
CA GLN A 68 0.20 2.25 -1.46
C GLN A 68 0.82 2.11 -2.85
N ILE A 69 0.94 0.88 -3.33
CA ILE A 69 1.32 0.60 -4.71
C ILE A 69 0.25 -0.30 -5.32
N ALA A 70 -0.34 0.11 -6.43
CA ALA A 70 -1.42 -0.62 -7.09
C ALA A 70 -1.06 -0.94 -8.55
N SER A 71 -1.23 -2.20 -8.95
CA SER A 71 -1.30 -2.57 -10.35
C SER A 71 -2.76 -2.60 -10.83
N GLU A 72 -2.99 -3.03 -12.07
CA GLU A 72 -4.34 -3.19 -12.63
C GLU A 72 -5.25 -4.10 -11.78
N LYS A 73 -4.67 -5.10 -11.08
CA LYS A 73 -5.46 -6.16 -10.41
C LYS A 73 -5.25 -6.26 -8.92
N VAL A 74 -4.19 -5.68 -8.38
CA VAL A 74 -3.79 -5.88 -6.99
C VAL A 74 -3.27 -4.57 -6.42
N ALA A 75 -3.65 -4.27 -5.17
CA ALA A 75 -3.05 -3.19 -4.40
C ALA A 75 -2.26 -3.72 -3.21
N PHE A 76 -1.17 -3.05 -2.88
CA PHE A 76 -0.32 -3.33 -1.73
C PHE A 76 -0.31 -2.11 -0.83
N VAL A 77 -0.52 -2.32 0.46
CA VAL A 77 -0.47 -1.28 1.49
C VAL A 77 0.69 -1.60 2.42
N PHE A 78 1.77 -0.82 2.32
CA PHE A 78 3.01 -1.01 3.07
C PHE A 78 2.95 -0.22 4.37
N ASP A 79 3.12 -0.90 5.52
CA ASP A 79 3.38 -0.25 6.81
C ASP A 79 4.86 0.15 6.89
N LEU A 80 5.16 1.36 6.40
CA LEU A 80 6.54 1.84 6.33
C LEU A 80 7.15 2.14 7.70
N ILE A 81 6.34 2.35 8.74
CA ILE A 81 6.86 2.57 10.09
C ILE A 81 7.38 1.24 10.64
N LYS A 82 6.54 0.20 10.62
CA LYS A 82 6.93 -1.12 11.12
C LYS A 82 8.08 -1.71 10.32
N LEU A 83 8.00 -1.68 8.99
CA LEU A 83 9.06 -2.21 8.13
C LEU A 83 10.40 -1.48 8.30
N TYR A 84 10.37 -0.16 8.51
CA TYR A 84 11.59 0.61 8.76
C TYR A 84 12.19 0.29 10.12
N ASP A 85 11.36 0.12 11.15
CA ASP A 85 11.84 -0.16 12.50
C ASP A 85 12.35 -1.62 12.65
N GLU A 86 11.72 -2.58 11.98
CA GLU A 86 12.07 -4.00 12.11
C GLU A 86 13.11 -4.48 11.07
N VAL A 87 12.99 -4.08 9.80
CA VAL A 87 13.79 -4.63 8.69
C VAL A 87 14.25 -3.57 7.68
N PRO A 88 14.95 -2.51 8.12
CA PRO A 88 15.28 -1.35 7.29
C PRO A 88 16.13 -1.68 6.05
N GLU A 89 17.06 -2.63 6.16
CA GLU A 89 17.92 -3.02 5.04
C GLU A 89 17.14 -3.76 3.94
N VAL A 90 16.23 -4.66 4.35
CA VAL A 90 15.37 -5.40 3.42
C VAL A 90 14.39 -4.44 2.75
N LEU A 91 13.79 -3.53 3.53
CA LEU A 91 12.93 -2.47 3.01
C LEU A 91 13.65 -1.63 1.95
N ASN A 92 14.84 -1.11 2.26
CA ASN A 92 15.61 -0.30 1.32
C ASN A 92 15.93 -1.05 0.03
N ASN A 93 16.35 -2.32 0.14
CA ASN A 93 16.66 -3.15 -1.03
C ASN A 93 15.41 -3.40 -1.89
N CYS A 94 14.27 -3.69 -1.28
CA CYS A 94 13.00 -3.89 -1.97
C CYS A 94 12.49 -2.62 -2.66
N LEU A 95 12.51 -1.48 -1.97
CA LEU A 95 12.12 -0.20 -2.57
C LEU A 95 13.05 0.22 -3.69
N ALA A 96 14.37 0.00 -3.55
CA ALA A 96 15.33 0.27 -4.61
C ALA A 96 15.01 -0.57 -5.86
N ARG A 97 14.73 -1.87 -5.68
CA ARG A 97 14.33 -2.75 -6.79
C ARG A 97 13.07 -2.28 -7.49
N ILE A 98 12.06 -1.83 -6.75
CA ILE A 98 10.81 -1.30 -7.32
C ILE A 98 11.08 0.00 -8.09
N PHE A 99 11.66 1.01 -7.44
CA PHE A 99 11.77 2.36 -8.00
C PHE A 99 12.88 2.54 -9.02
N GLN A 100 13.88 1.67 -9.02
CA GLN A 100 14.97 1.69 -10.00
C GLN A 100 14.76 0.65 -11.11
N SER A 101 13.62 -0.05 -11.11
CA SER A 101 13.30 -1.01 -12.15
C SER A 101 13.13 -0.29 -13.50
N PRO A 102 13.95 -0.58 -14.52
CA PRO A 102 13.83 0.06 -15.83
C PRO A 102 12.60 -0.43 -16.60
N SER A 103 11.94 -1.50 -16.16
CA SER A 103 10.74 -2.06 -16.77
C SER A 103 9.45 -1.49 -16.20
N LEU A 104 9.53 -0.70 -15.12
CA LEU A 104 8.40 -0.08 -14.44
C LEU A 104 8.34 1.41 -14.79
N LEU A 105 7.19 1.84 -15.34
CA LEU A 105 6.89 3.23 -15.66
C LEU A 105 6.13 3.93 -14.52
#